data_AF-A0A1Y0I7M5-F1
#
_entry.id   AF-A0A1Y0I7M5-F1
#
_cell.length_a   1.000
_cell.length_b   1.000
_cell.length_c   1.000
_cell.angle_alpha   90.00
_cell.angle_beta   90.00
_cell.angle_gamma   90.00
#
_symmetry.space_group_name_H-M   'P 1'
#
loop_
_entity.id
_entity.type
_entity.pdbx_description
1 polymer ?
#
loop_
_entity_poly.entity_id
_entity_poly.type
_entity_poly.pdbx_seq_one_letter_code
_entity_poly.pdbx_strand_id
1 'polypeptide(L)'
;MGSGMPSANISELFDSYFEIVYAHSAALRDETYKIRYDVYCRELAFEDESAFPDKMERDETDSYSHHYLIKHRRSGMYAGTVRVVDPNLTSDAVLCPIEQYCSESITDEVLNPVKLANNTYCEVSRLAVPDTFRRRTGEKGKPFIYEGERISMTETEKKAFPYIAVGLYLAAAAHFINSPKLSHIFVMMEPRLSIHLRRTGIDFRQIGEVVEYHGERAPFHIDKERLLGGMNPMIRALYDCIETSICAQVSEHTPELWAP
;
A
#
# COMPACT_ATOMS: atom_id res chain seq x y z
N MET A 1 9.05 -14.14 -28.26
CA MET A 1 7.59 -13.95 -28.25
C MET A 1 7.11 -14.25 -26.85
N GLY A 2 6.64 -13.23 -26.11
CA GLY A 2 6.17 -13.43 -24.73
C GLY A 2 4.70 -13.84 -24.73
N SER A 3 4.40 -15.07 -24.31
CA SER A 3 3.04 -15.50 -24.00
C SER A 3 2.60 -14.85 -22.69
N GLY A 4 1.97 -13.67 -22.77
CA GLY A 4 1.34 -13.05 -21.61
C GLY A 4 0.25 -13.98 -21.06
N MET A 5 0.23 -14.20 -19.75
CA MET A 5 -0.88 -14.94 -19.13
C MET A 5 -2.17 -14.11 -19.29
N PRO A 6 -3.31 -14.75 -19.64
CA PRO A 6 -4.58 -14.04 -19.79
C PRO A 6 -5.03 -13.46 -18.44
N SER A 7 -5.82 -12.38 -18.46
CA SER A 7 -6.20 -11.58 -17.28
C SER A 7 -6.76 -12.42 -16.13
N ALA A 8 -7.71 -13.32 -16.41
CA ALA A 8 -8.32 -14.21 -15.41
C ALA A 8 -7.29 -15.09 -14.68
N ASN A 9 -6.21 -15.47 -15.35
CA ASN A 9 -5.18 -16.33 -14.77
C ASN A 9 -4.43 -15.65 -13.62
N ILE A 10 -4.28 -14.32 -13.61
CA ILE A 10 -3.50 -13.62 -12.57
C ILE A 10 -4.32 -13.33 -11.32
N SER A 11 -5.62 -13.03 -11.44
CA SER A 11 -6.53 -12.98 -10.28
C SER A 11 -6.66 -14.35 -9.62
N GLU A 12 -6.87 -15.41 -10.42
CA GLU A 12 -6.93 -16.80 -9.93
C GLU A 12 -5.61 -17.24 -9.29
N LEU A 13 -4.48 -16.92 -9.92
CA LEU A 13 -3.14 -17.23 -9.40
C LEU A 13 -2.86 -16.49 -8.09
N PHE A 14 -3.20 -15.19 -8.00
CA PHE A 14 -3.02 -14.44 -6.77
C PHE A 14 -3.88 -15.03 -5.65
N ASP A 15 -5.18 -15.22 -5.87
CA ASP A 15 -6.09 -15.77 -4.87
C ASP A 15 -5.73 -17.22 -4.45
N SER A 16 -5.15 -18.02 -5.35
CA SER A 16 -4.67 -19.38 -5.03
C SER A 16 -3.58 -19.41 -3.96
N TYR A 17 -2.79 -18.35 -3.81
CA TYR A 17 -1.63 -18.30 -2.90
C TYR A 17 -1.75 -17.22 -1.82
N PHE A 18 -2.48 -16.14 -2.08
CA PHE A 18 -2.56 -14.95 -1.25
C PHE A 18 -3.99 -14.56 -0.93
N GLU A 19 -4.15 -13.90 0.21
CA GLU A 19 -5.41 -13.43 0.75
C GLU A 19 -5.19 -11.99 1.23
N ILE A 20 -6.05 -11.06 0.80
CA ILE A 20 -6.04 -9.69 1.32
C ILE A 20 -6.83 -9.69 2.63
N VAL A 21 -6.25 -9.14 3.69
CA VAL A 21 -6.86 -9.10 5.03
C VAL A 21 -6.95 -7.65 5.48
N TYR A 22 -8.17 -7.18 5.75
CA TYR A 22 -8.41 -5.89 6.39
C TYR A 22 -8.18 -6.00 7.90
N ALA A 23 -7.25 -5.21 8.44
CA ALA A 23 -6.83 -5.28 9.84
C ALA A 23 -7.79 -4.54 10.81
N HIS A 24 -9.06 -4.96 10.79
CA HIS A 24 -10.13 -4.42 11.63
C HIS A 24 -9.90 -4.62 13.14
N SER A 25 -9.20 -5.69 13.54
CA SER A 25 -8.94 -6.02 14.96
C SER A 25 -7.54 -5.60 15.42
N ALA A 26 -7.38 -5.39 16.73
CA ALA A 26 -6.09 -5.04 17.33
C ALA A 26 -5.01 -6.10 17.04
N ALA A 27 -5.37 -7.39 17.11
CA ALA A 27 -4.45 -8.49 16.79
C ALA A 27 -3.96 -8.44 15.34
N LEU A 28 -4.81 -8.07 14.38
CA LEU A 28 -4.37 -7.88 12.99
C LEU A 28 -3.51 -6.62 12.83
N ARG A 29 -3.84 -5.51 13.52
CA ARG A 29 -2.99 -4.31 13.50
C ARG A 29 -1.60 -4.56 14.06
N ASP A 30 -1.49 -5.33 15.14
CA ASP A 30 -0.19 -5.75 15.72
C ASP A 30 0.67 -6.53 14.70
N GLU A 31 0.08 -7.33 13.81
CA GLU A 31 0.84 -7.97 12.72
C GLU A 31 1.38 -6.95 11.70
N THR A 32 0.64 -5.86 11.43
CA THR A 32 1.13 -4.76 10.57
C THR A 32 2.36 -4.09 11.20
N TYR A 33 2.32 -3.83 12.51
CA TYR A 33 3.38 -3.12 13.23
C TYR A 33 4.64 -3.99 13.40
N LYS A 34 4.48 -5.31 13.56
CA LYS A 34 5.61 -6.27 13.54
C LYS A 34 6.30 -6.33 12.18
N ILE A 35 5.53 -6.42 11.08
CA ILE A 35 6.08 -6.39 9.70
C ILE A 35 6.84 -5.08 9.47
N ARG A 36 6.26 -3.96 9.89
CA ARG A 36 6.88 -2.64 9.80
C ARG A 36 8.19 -2.56 10.59
N TYR A 37 8.23 -3.05 11.82
CA TYR A 37 9.45 -3.08 12.64
C TYR A 37 10.56 -3.95 12.01
N ASP A 38 10.22 -5.16 11.56
CA ASP A 38 11.19 -6.04 10.90
C ASP A 38 11.76 -5.44 9.60
N VAL A 39 10.96 -4.67 8.85
CA VAL A 39 11.39 -4.01 7.61
C VAL A 39 12.08 -2.67 7.87
N TYR A 40 11.39 -1.69 8.47
CA TYR A 40 11.88 -0.31 8.59
C TYR A 40 12.94 -0.13 9.67
N CYS A 41 12.81 -0.79 10.82
CA CYS A 41 13.82 -0.70 11.88
C CYS A 41 14.98 -1.67 11.60
N ARG A 42 14.69 -2.98 11.53
CA ARG A 42 15.74 -4.02 11.57
C ARG A 42 16.48 -4.25 10.25
N GLU A 43 15.80 -4.17 9.11
CA GLU A 43 16.43 -4.45 7.81
C GLU A 43 16.93 -3.20 7.10
N LEU A 44 16.14 -2.12 7.15
CA LEU A 44 16.43 -0.89 6.43
C LEU A 44 17.12 0.17 7.29
N ALA A 45 17.01 0.09 8.61
CA ALA A 45 17.49 1.10 9.56
C ALA A 45 17.04 2.53 9.20
N PHE A 46 15.79 2.65 8.74
CA PHE A 46 15.12 3.94 8.53
C PHE A 46 14.64 4.52 9.86
N GLU A 47 14.19 3.66 10.76
CA GLU A 47 13.64 4.02 12.08
C GLU A 47 14.51 3.37 13.17
N ASP A 48 14.70 4.04 14.32
CA ASP A 48 15.55 3.54 15.40
C ASP A 48 14.87 2.40 16.18
N GLU A 49 15.50 1.21 16.26
CA GLU A 49 14.97 0.07 17.03
C GLU A 49 14.71 0.39 18.51
N SER A 50 15.45 1.34 19.11
CA SER A 50 15.29 1.73 20.50
C SER A 50 14.01 2.53 20.78
N ALA A 51 13.39 3.10 19.75
CA ALA A 51 12.06 3.72 19.86
C ALA A 51 10.93 2.69 20.00
N PHE A 52 11.17 1.42 19.62
CA PHE A 52 10.16 0.35 19.57
C PHE A 52 10.57 -0.87 20.42
N PRO A 53 10.67 -0.73 21.77
CA PRO A 53 11.11 -1.80 22.65
C PRO A 53 10.17 -3.02 22.69
N ASP A 54 8.92 -2.85 22.25
CA ASP A 54 7.91 -3.90 22.08
C ASP A 54 7.99 -4.62 20.70
N LYS A 55 8.88 -4.17 19.81
CA LYS A 55 9.09 -4.67 18.44
C LYS A 55 7.91 -4.43 17.51
N MET A 56 7.23 -3.29 17.67
CA MET A 56 6.11 -2.88 16.83
C MET A 56 6.29 -1.42 16.38
N GLU A 57 6.59 -1.21 15.10
CA GLU A 57 6.77 0.13 14.53
C GLU A 57 5.40 0.79 14.34
N ARG A 58 5.21 1.90 15.06
CA ARG A 58 3.96 2.66 15.18
C ARG A 58 4.27 4.16 15.25
N ASP A 59 3.49 4.98 14.56
CA ASP A 59 3.51 6.43 14.68
C ASP A 59 2.11 6.97 15.06
N GLU A 60 2.01 8.27 15.33
CA GLU A 60 0.76 8.90 15.76
C GLU A 60 -0.39 8.74 14.74
N THR A 61 -0.05 8.61 13.44
CA THR A 61 -1.04 8.53 12.36
C THR A 61 -1.73 7.16 12.28
N ASP A 62 -1.17 6.14 12.95
CA ASP A 62 -1.79 4.82 13.07
C ASP A 62 -3.10 4.83 13.88
N SER A 63 -3.36 5.90 14.64
CA SER A 63 -4.62 6.09 15.37
C SER A 63 -5.80 6.49 14.46
N TYR A 64 -5.52 7.06 13.28
CA TYR A 64 -6.50 7.44 12.25
C TYR A 64 -6.12 6.82 10.89
N SER A 65 -5.77 5.53 10.92
CA SER A 65 -5.39 4.78 9.72
C SER A 65 -6.13 3.44 9.57
N HIS A 66 -6.44 3.09 8.32
CA HIS A 66 -6.72 1.72 7.93
C HIS A 66 -5.44 0.99 7.55
N HIS A 67 -5.42 -0.31 7.82
CA HIS A 67 -4.30 -1.16 7.47
C HIS A 67 -4.77 -2.41 6.71
N TYR A 68 -4.01 -2.77 5.68
CA TYR A 68 -4.28 -3.92 4.83
C TYR A 68 -3.05 -4.82 4.80
N LEU A 69 -3.27 -6.09 5.05
CA LEU A 69 -2.27 -7.15 5.03
C LEU A 69 -2.46 -8.03 3.79
N ILE A 70 -1.38 -8.66 3.34
CA ILE A 70 -1.46 -9.88 2.53
C ILE A 70 -1.07 -11.06 3.40
N LYS A 71 -1.86 -12.12 3.40
CA LYS A 71 -1.55 -13.40 4.05
C LYS A 71 -1.24 -14.44 2.99
N HIS A 72 -0.12 -15.15 3.15
CA HIS A 72 0.24 -16.28 2.31
C HIS A 72 -0.48 -17.54 2.79
N ARG A 73 -1.46 -18.01 2.00
CA ARG A 73 -2.45 -19.02 2.42
C ARG A 73 -1.81 -20.32 2.92
N ARG A 74 -0.78 -20.82 2.21
CA ARG A 74 -0.14 -22.11 2.53
C ARG A 74 0.69 -22.10 3.81
N SER A 75 1.34 -20.99 4.17
CA SER A 75 2.14 -20.89 5.40
C SER A 75 1.43 -20.21 6.56
N GLY A 76 0.32 -19.52 6.30
CA GLY A 76 -0.38 -18.67 7.27
C GLY A 76 0.34 -17.37 7.62
N MET A 77 1.59 -17.17 7.16
CA MET A 77 2.38 -15.96 7.41
C MET A 77 1.83 -14.76 6.64
N TYR A 78 1.98 -13.57 7.20
CA TYR A 78 1.73 -12.33 6.48
C TYR A 78 2.91 -11.97 5.58
N ALA A 79 2.62 -11.73 4.30
CA ALA A 79 3.58 -11.44 3.24
C ALA A 79 3.82 -9.94 3.01
N GLY A 80 3.04 -9.07 3.65
CA GLY A 80 3.26 -7.64 3.63
C GLY A 80 2.09 -6.84 4.19
N THR A 81 2.29 -5.54 4.35
CA THR A 81 1.31 -4.58 4.86
C THR A 81 1.38 -3.25 4.11
N VAL A 82 0.28 -2.50 4.12
CA VAL A 82 0.20 -1.09 3.73
C VAL A 82 -0.74 -0.34 4.66
N ARG A 83 -0.52 0.97 4.81
CA ARG A 83 -1.36 1.89 5.59
C ARG A 83 -2.08 2.87 4.66
N VAL A 84 -3.33 3.18 4.99
CA VAL A 84 -4.09 4.31 4.44
C VAL A 84 -4.44 5.22 5.60
N VAL A 85 -3.79 6.38 5.67
CA VAL A 85 -4.06 7.44 6.65
C VAL A 85 -5.30 8.19 6.17
N ASP A 86 -6.39 8.15 6.94
CA ASP A 86 -7.64 8.84 6.61
C ASP A 86 -8.05 9.79 7.75
N PRO A 87 -7.87 11.11 7.58
CA PRO A 87 -8.33 12.12 8.53
C PRO A 87 -9.81 12.05 8.90
N ASN A 88 -10.66 11.38 8.11
CA ASN A 88 -12.08 11.15 8.46
C ASN A 88 -12.29 10.23 9.67
N LEU A 89 -11.28 9.47 10.10
CA LEU A 89 -11.38 8.55 11.24
C LEU A 89 -11.36 9.24 12.61
N THR A 90 -11.10 10.55 12.67
CA THR A 90 -11.09 11.32 13.92
C THR A 90 -11.88 12.63 13.77
N SER A 91 -12.36 13.15 14.90
CA SER A 91 -12.93 14.49 15.01
C SER A 91 -11.86 15.59 15.12
N ASP A 92 -10.62 15.20 15.40
CA ASP A 92 -9.51 16.13 15.63
C ASP A 92 -8.95 16.65 14.31
N ALA A 93 -8.42 17.87 14.32
CA ALA A 93 -7.72 18.46 13.18
C ALA A 93 -6.31 17.82 13.03
N VAL A 94 -6.27 16.63 12.44
CA VAL A 94 -5.04 15.88 12.14
C VAL A 94 -4.54 16.16 10.72
N LEU A 95 -3.27 15.81 10.46
CA LEU A 95 -2.59 16.00 9.19
C LEU A 95 -2.08 14.66 8.67
N CYS A 96 -2.00 14.49 7.36
CA CYS A 96 -1.28 13.36 6.78
C CYS A 96 0.25 13.56 6.89
N PRO A 97 1.07 12.50 6.97
CA PRO A 97 2.53 12.59 7.02
C PRO A 97 3.16 13.50 5.95
N ILE A 98 2.63 13.50 4.73
CA ILE A 98 3.09 14.33 3.61
C ILE A 98 2.93 15.83 3.89
N GLU A 99 1.95 16.22 4.72
CA GLU A 99 1.74 17.60 5.16
C GLU A 99 2.69 17.98 6.31
N GLN A 100 2.84 17.05 7.27
CA GLN A 100 3.69 17.22 8.45
C GLN A 100 5.18 17.33 8.09
N TYR A 101 5.67 16.47 7.17
CA TYR A 101 7.10 16.28 6.93
C TYR A 101 7.56 16.66 5.52
N CYS A 102 6.65 16.78 4.54
CA CYS A 102 7.02 16.93 3.13
C CYS A 102 6.30 18.08 2.41
N SER A 103 5.58 18.95 3.13
CA SER A 103 4.76 20.02 2.52
C SER A 103 5.58 21.00 1.66
N GLU A 104 6.81 21.32 2.06
CA GLU A 104 7.74 22.16 1.28
C GLU A 104 8.20 21.51 -0.05
N SER A 105 8.10 20.18 -0.19
CA SER A 105 8.49 19.47 -1.42
C SER A 105 7.42 19.55 -2.52
N ILE A 106 6.17 19.88 -2.18
CA ILE A 106 5.04 19.91 -3.11
C ILE A 106 5.03 21.23 -3.88
N THR A 107 5.42 21.18 -5.16
CA THR A 107 5.49 22.34 -6.05
C THR A 107 4.22 22.54 -6.89
N ASP A 108 3.32 21.56 -6.93
CA ASP A 108 2.04 21.68 -7.65
C ASP A 108 1.10 22.68 -6.96
N GLU A 109 0.70 23.73 -7.68
CA GLU A 109 -0.15 24.77 -7.10
C GLU A 109 -1.62 24.40 -6.93
N VAL A 110 -2.07 23.29 -7.53
CA VAL A 110 -3.48 22.82 -7.47
C VAL A 110 -3.60 21.56 -6.63
N LEU A 111 -2.69 20.60 -6.83
CA LEU A 111 -2.71 19.29 -6.18
C LEU A 111 -1.85 19.28 -4.92
N ASN A 112 -2.18 20.17 -3.98
CA ASN A 112 -1.50 20.29 -2.68
C ASN A 112 -2.54 20.12 -1.56
N PRO A 113 -2.35 19.21 -0.58
CA PRO A 113 -3.30 18.97 0.51
C PRO A 113 -3.82 20.24 1.18
N VAL A 114 -2.94 21.21 1.47
CA VAL A 114 -3.28 22.46 2.19
C VAL A 114 -4.22 23.40 1.39
N LYS A 115 -4.47 23.10 0.11
CA LYS A 115 -5.37 23.84 -0.80
C LYS A 115 -6.65 23.07 -1.11
N LEU A 116 -6.72 21.78 -0.75
CA LEU A 116 -7.90 20.95 -0.95
C LEU A 116 -8.90 21.17 0.20
N ALA A 117 -10.15 20.74 -0.02
CA ALA A 117 -11.11 20.71 1.07
C ALA A 117 -10.68 19.64 2.10
N ASN A 118 -10.70 20.00 3.39
CA ASN A 118 -10.36 19.08 4.48
C ASN A 118 -11.13 17.75 4.33
N ASN A 119 -10.47 16.66 4.68
CA ASN A 119 -11.04 15.31 4.72
C ASN A 119 -11.52 14.77 3.35
N THR A 120 -11.14 15.40 2.24
CA THR A 120 -11.36 14.88 0.87
C THR A 120 -10.19 14.08 0.31
N TYR A 121 -9.16 13.83 1.11
CA TYR A 121 -7.97 13.09 0.72
C TYR A 121 -7.48 12.15 1.82
N CYS A 122 -6.72 11.13 1.41
CA CYS A 122 -6.00 10.22 2.28
C CYS A 122 -4.55 10.08 1.82
N GLU A 123 -3.68 9.51 2.67
CA GLU A 123 -2.30 9.16 2.29
C GLU A 123 -2.05 7.66 2.35
N VAL A 124 -1.51 7.10 1.27
CA VAL A 124 -0.99 5.73 1.28
C VAL A 124 0.46 5.73 1.74
N SER A 125 0.75 5.03 2.83
CA SER A 125 2.07 5.02 3.47
C SER A 125 2.43 3.63 4.03
N ARG A 126 3.63 3.49 4.61
CA ARG A 126 4.13 2.28 5.30
C ARG A 126 3.94 0.95 4.52
N LEU A 127 4.14 0.97 3.19
CA LEU A 127 4.18 -0.27 2.39
C LEU A 127 5.46 -1.08 2.69
N ALA A 128 5.29 -2.24 3.30
CA ALA A 128 6.38 -3.12 3.73
C ALA A 128 6.07 -4.58 3.39
N VAL A 129 7.03 -5.27 2.75
CA VAL A 129 6.95 -6.68 2.33
C VAL A 129 8.19 -7.40 2.88
N PRO A 130 8.14 -8.33 3.85
CA PRO A 130 9.34 -8.94 4.45
C PRO A 130 10.30 -9.59 3.44
N ASP A 131 11.59 -9.71 3.80
CA ASP A 131 12.65 -10.21 2.89
C ASP A 131 12.43 -11.64 2.38
N THR A 132 11.66 -12.44 3.12
CA THR A 132 11.21 -13.78 2.73
C THR A 132 10.25 -13.78 1.54
N PHE A 133 9.55 -12.65 1.34
CA PHE A 133 8.56 -12.41 0.29
C PHE A 133 9.06 -11.48 -0.84
N ARG A 134 10.36 -11.14 -0.87
CA ARG A 134 11.02 -10.31 -1.91
C ARG A 134 12.16 -11.04 -2.62
N ARG A 135 12.47 -10.72 -3.88
CA ARG A 135 13.73 -11.10 -4.55
C ARG A 135 14.90 -10.35 -3.93
N ARG A 136 16.08 -10.97 -3.99
CA ARG A 136 17.34 -10.25 -4.05
C ARG A 136 18.02 -10.47 -5.39
N THR A 137 17.85 -9.51 -6.30
CA THR A 137 18.76 -9.30 -7.45
C THR A 137 19.22 -7.85 -7.44
N GLY A 138 20.49 -7.62 -7.10
CA GLY A 138 21.18 -6.32 -7.27
C GLY A 138 20.87 -5.25 -6.22
N GLU A 139 19.61 -4.99 -5.88
CA GLU A 139 19.24 -3.90 -4.96
C GLU A 139 19.11 -4.41 -3.51
N LYS A 140 19.95 -3.89 -2.59
CA LYS A 140 19.76 -4.00 -1.13
C LYS A 140 19.12 -2.71 -0.62
N GLY A 141 18.39 -2.78 0.50
CA GLY A 141 17.94 -1.58 1.22
C GLY A 141 16.64 -0.95 0.71
N LYS A 142 15.65 -1.75 0.27
CA LYS A 142 14.31 -1.26 -0.09
C LYS A 142 13.18 -2.05 0.56
N PRO A 143 12.07 -1.40 0.97
CA PRO A 143 10.94 -2.08 1.60
C PRO A 143 10.09 -2.92 0.63
N PHE A 144 10.26 -2.71 -0.68
CA PHE A 144 9.63 -3.45 -1.77
C PHE A 144 10.71 -3.84 -2.80
N ILE A 145 10.70 -5.09 -3.30
CA ILE A 145 11.55 -5.53 -4.42
C ILE A 145 10.75 -6.60 -5.18
N TYR A 146 10.76 -6.51 -6.51
CA TYR A 146 9.96 -7.34 -7.40
C TYR A 146 10.69 -8.63 -7.83
N GLU A 147 9.88 -9.67 -8.10
CA GLU A 147 10.27 -11.08 -8.29
C GLU A 147 10.58 -11.79 -6.91
N GLY A 148 10.78 -13.11 -6.79
CA GLY A 148 11.01 -13.85 -5.50
C GLY A 148 12.44 -14.44 -5.33
N GLU A 149 12.93 -14.98 -4.20
CA GLU A 149 12.26 -15.59 -3.03
C GLU A 149 13.29 -16.07 -1.96
N ARG A 150 12.84 -16.65 -0.82
CA ARG A 150 13.68 -17.47 0.12
C ARG A 150 13.02 -18.74 0.71
N ILE A 151 11.72 -18.94 0.49
CA ILE A 151 10.95 -20.07 1.03
C ILE A 151 10.97 -21.22 0.00
N SER A 152 10.81 -22.48 0.45
CA SER A 152 10.55 -23.59 -0.48
C SER A 152 9.12 -23.46 -1.05
N MET A 153 9.02 -23.01 -2.29
CA MET A 153 7.78 -22.69 -3.01
C MET A 153 7.82 -23.24 -4.43
N THR A 154 6.65 -23.47 -5.02
CA THR A 154 6.52 -23.99 -6.38
C THR A 154 6.83 -22.94 -7.44
N GLU A 155 7.25 -23.35 -8.64
CA GLU A 155 7.48 -22.43 -9.77
C GLU A 155 6.19 -21.72 -10.26
N THR A 156 5.02 -22.17 -9.81
CA THR A 156 3.74 -21.49 -10.06
C THR A 156 3.48 -20.41 -9.01
N GLU A 157 3.69 -20.73 -7.73
CA GLU A 157 3.60 -19.83 -6.56
C GLU A 157 4.51 -18.59 -6.72
N LYS A 158 5.74 -18.80 -7.20
CA LYS A 158 6.70 -17.73 -7.57
C LYS A 158 6.16 -16.69 -8.54
N LYS A 159 5.18 -17.02 -9.39
CA LYS A 159 4.60 -16.08 -10.37
C LYS A 159 3.62 -15.10 -9.73
N ALA A 160 3.09 -15.40 -8.54
CA ALA A 160 2.22 -14.50 -7.79
C ALA A 160 3.00 -13.41 -7.02
N PHE A 161 4.28 -13.65 -6.72
CA PHE A 161 5.11 -12.76 -5.88
C PHE A 161 5.24 -11.31 -6.38
N PRO A 162 5.44 -11.04 -7.68
CA PRO A 162 5.42 -9.67 -8.20
C PRO A 162 4.12 -8.90 -7.89
N TYR A 163 3.02 -9.59 -7.59
CA TYR A 163 1.73 -8.98 -7.30
C TYR A 163 1.49 -8.73 -5.80
N ILE A 164 2.43 -9.04 -4.89
CA ILE A 164 2.27 -8.73 -3.45
C ILE A 164 2.22 -7.20 -3.25
N ALA A 165 3.26 -6.47 -3.68
CA ALA A 165 3.29 -5.01 -3.54
C ALA A 165 2.19 -4.32 -4.37
N VAL A 166 1.83 -4.87 -5.53
CA VAL A 166 0.69 -4.37 -6.34
C VAL A 166 -0.63 -4.61 -5.60
N GLY A 167 -0.86 -5.80 -5.05
CA GLY A 167 -2.07 -6.15 -4.31
C GLY A 167 -2.28 -5.30 -3.07
N LEU A 168 -1.20 -4.91 -2.37
CA LEU A 168 -1.26 -3.92 -1.29
C LEU A 168 -1.74 -2.55 -1.80
N TYR A 169 -1.16 -2.02 -2.90
CA TYR A 169 -1.65 -0.79 -3.51
C TYR A 169 -3.10 -0.90 -4.02
N LEU A 170 -3.52 -2.08 -4.52
CA LEU A 170 -4.90 -2.31 -4.95
C LEU A 170 -5.86 -2.41 -3.75
N ALA A 171 -5.42 -2.86 -2.58
CA ALA A 171 -6.22 -2.80 -1.36
C ALA A 171 -6.43 -1.35 -0.88
N ALA A 172 -5.37 -0.54 -0.92
CA ALA A 172 -5.46 0.90 -0.66
C ALA A 172 -6.35 1.62 -1.69
N ALA A 173 -6.27 1.23 -2.97
CA ALA A 173 -7.16 1.70 -4.03
C ALA A 173 -8.63 1.34 -3.74
N ALA A 174 -8.92 0.09 -3.37
CA ALA A 174 -10.27 -0.36 -3.06
C ALA A 174 -10.88 0.43 -1.89
N HIS A 175 -10.09 0.69 -0.84
CA HIS A 175 -10.48 1.59 0.24
C HIS A 175 -10.87 2.97 -0.29
N PHE A 176 -9.97 3.60 -1.03
CA PHE A 176 -10.19 4.94 -1.56
C PHE A 176 -11.40 5.06 -2.50
N ILE A 177 -11.60 4.09 -3.40
CA ILE A 177 -12.74 4.07 -4.33
C ILE A 177 -14.07 4.00 -3.57
N ASN A 178 -14.17 3.10 -2.59
CA ASN A 178 -15.41 2.86 -1.83
C ASN A 178 -15.69 3.92 -0.76
N SER A 179 -14.68 4.64 -0.25
CA SER A 179 -14.87 5.76 0.67
C SER A 179 -15.57 6.95 -0.02
N PRO A 180 -16.80 7.36 0.40
CA PRO A 180 -17.60 8.35 -0.33
C PRO A 180 -17.01 9.77 -0.32
N LYS A 181 -16.32 10.16 0.76
CA LYS A 181 -15.77 11.51 0.97
C LYS A 181 -14.43 11.73 0.26
N LEU A 182 -13.66 10.66 0.06
CA LEU A 182 -12.32 10.75 -0.51
C LEU A 182 -12.38 10.96 -2.03
N SER A 183 -11.58 11.90 -2.51
CA SER A 183 -11.45 12.29 -3.92
C SER A 183 -9.99 12.28 -4.41
N HIS A 184 -9.02 12.30 -3.49
CA HIS A 184 -7.58 12.25 -3.80
C HIS A 184 -6.81 11.28 -2.90
N ILE A 185 -5.82 10.58 -3.46
CA ILE A 185 -4.74 9.91 -2.73
C ILE A 185 -3.46 10.73 -2.87
N PHE A 186 -2.74 10.91 -1.77
CA PHE A 186 -1.33 11.28 -1.77
C PHE A 186 -0.43 10.10 -1.39
N VAL A 187 0.83 10.10 -1.85
CA VAL A 187 1.85 9.12 -1.45
C VAL A 187 3.25 9.69 -1.62
N MET A 188 4.12 9.46 -0.63
CA MET A 188 5.55 9.78 -0.69
C MET A 188 6.36 8.54 -1.09
N MET A 189 6.81 8.46 -2.36
CA MET A 189 7.44 7.23 -2.89
C MET A 189 8.67 7.49 -3.76
N GLU A 190 9.48 6.44 -3.96
CA GLU A 190 10.62 6.48 -4.87
C GLU A 190 10.12 6.73 -6.30
N PRO A 191 10.73 7.65 -7.08
CA PRO A 191 10.39 7.85 -8.49
C PRO A 191 10.51 6.57 -9.34
N ARG A 192 11.36 5.61 -8.94
CA ARG A 192 11.45 4.30 -9.60
C ARG A 192 10.22 3.42 -9.37
N LEU A 193 9.57 3.53 -8.21
CA LEU A 193 8.35 2.77 -7.90
C LEU A 193 7.16 3.30 -8.71
N SER A 194 7.02 4.62 -8.86
CA SER A 194 5.94 5.19 -9.68
C SER A 194 6.03 4.76 -11.15
N ILE A 195 7.25 4.63 -11.70
CA ILE A 195 7.48 4.07 -13.05
C ILE A 195 7.04 2.60 -13.14
N HIS A 196 7.24 1.80 -12.08
CA HIS A 196 6.75 0.42 -12.04
C HIS A 196 5.22 0.36 -11.99
N LEU A 197 4.60 1.14 -11.10
CA LEU A 197 3.14 1.22 -10.96
C LEU A 197 2.46 1.72 -12.24
N ARG A 198 3.07 2.66 -12.97
CA ARG A 198 2.58 3.10 -14.28
C ARG A 198 2.43 1.94 -15.28
N ARG A 199 3.25 0.89 -15.20
CA ARG A 199 3.12 -0.30 -16.07
C ARG A 199 1.91 -1.17 -15.73
N THR A 200 1.41 -1.11 -14.49
CA THR A 200 0.15 -1.76 -14.09
C THR A 200 -1.07 -0.91 -14.45
N GLY A 201 -0.87 0.34 -14.85
CA GLY A 201 -1.92 1.32 -15.10
C GLY A 201 -2.22 2.22 -13.90
N ILE A 202 -1.58 1.99 -12.75
CA ILE A 202 -1.66 2.86 -11.58
C ILE A 202 -0.71 4.05 -11.80
N ASP A 203 -1.14 4.99 -12.64
CA ASP A 203 -0.32 6.11 -13.08
C ASP A 203 -0.41 7.32 -12.14
N PHE A 204 0.35 7.32 -11.05
CA PHE A 204 0.52 8.47 -10.18
C PHE A 204 1.17 9.67 -10.91
N ARG A 205 0.64 10.89 -10.67
CA ARG A 205 1.25 12.16 -11.06
C ARG A 205 2.25 12.61 -10.00
N GLN A 206 3.47 12.94 -10.38
CA GLN A 206 4.41 13.62 -9.49
C GLN A 206 3.97 15.08 -9.31
N ILE A 207 3.92 15.57 -8.08
CA ILE A 207 3.41 16.90 -7.71
C ILE A 207 4.45 17.78 -6.98
N GLY A 208 5.72 17.36 -7.02
CA GLY A 208 6.79 18.01 -6.28
C GLY A 208 8.16 17.45 -6.58
N GLU A 209 9.17 18.04 -5.95
CA GLU A 209 10.58 17.71 -6.16
C GLU A 209 10.98 16.39 -5.52
N VAL A 210 12.12 15.85 -5.97
CA VAL A 210 12.78 14.72 -5.30
C VAL A 210 13.56 15.26 -4.10
N VAL A 211 13.32 14.71 -2.92
CA VAL A 211 13.99 15.05 -1.66
C VAL A 211 14.55 13.79 -0.99
N GLU A 212 15.50 13.98 -0.08
CA GLU A 212 16.04 12.89 0.75
C GLU A 212 15.12 12.70 1.97
N TYR A 213 14.33 11.63 1.94
CA TYR A 213 13.40 11.26 3.01
C TYR A 213 13.29 9.72 3.07
N HIS A 214 14.16 9.11 3.87
CA HIS A 214 14.40 7.65 3.85
C HIS A 214 14.78 7.15 2.44
N GLY A 215 15.76 7.82 1.82
CA GLY A 215 16.15 7.69 0.42
C GLY A 215 15.49 8.76 -0.48
N GLU A 216 15.83 8.73 -1.78
CA GLU A 216 15.21 9.60 -2.79
C GLU A 216 13.69 9.34 -2.91
N ARG A 217 12.88 10.32 -2.49
CA ARG A 217 11.41 10.29 -2.54
C ARG A 217 10.87 11.55 -3.18
N ALA A 218 9.73 11.44 -3.85
CA ALA A 218 8.97 12.60 -4.32
C ALA A 218 7.49 12.44 -3.92
N PRO A 219 6.75 13.56 -3.79
CA PRO A 219 5.32 13.52 -3.53
C PRO A 219 4.55 13.20 -4.82
N PHE A 220 3.57 12.32 -4.71
CA PHE A 220 2.72 11.88 -5.81
C PHE A 220 1.24 11.95 -5.45
N HIS A 221 0.40 12.10 -6.48
CA HIS A 221 -1.05 12.21 -6.40
C HIS A 221 -1.75 11.28 -7.41
N ILE A 222 -2.93 10.78 -7.05
CA ILE A 222 -3.90 10.21 -8.00
C ILE A 222 -5.34 10.47 -7.53
N ASP A 223 -6.28 10.60 -8.46
CA ASP A 223 -7.73 10.72 -8.23
C ASP A 223 -8.49 9.46 -8.70
N LYS A 224 -9.80 9.39 -8.42
CA LYS A 224 -10.64 8.24 -8.75
C LYS A 224 -10.73 7.97 -10.26
N GLU A 225 -10.81 9.02 -11.09
CA GLU A 225 -10.93 8.89 -12.54
C GLU A 225 -9.65 8.30 -13.14
N ARG A 226 -8.50 8.86 -12.79
CA ARG A 226 -7.18 8.42 -13.25
C ARG A 226 -6.83 7.02 -12.75
N LEU A 227 -7.20 6.68 -11.51
CA LEU A 227 -6.98 5.37 -10.94
C LEU A 227 -7.79 4.28 -11.66
N LEU A 228 -9.11 4.47 -11.83
CA LEU A 228 -9.97 3.47 -12.47
C LEU A 228 -9.78 3.41 -14.00
N GLY A 229 -9.55 4.54 -14.66
CA GLY A 229 -9.34 4.63 -16.10
C GLY A 229 -7.94 4.19 -16.56
N GLY A 230 -6.95 4.22 -15.66
CA GLY A 230 -5.57 3.83 -15.98
C GLY A 230 -5.31 2.32 -15.96
N MET A 231 -6.02 1.56 -15.12
CA MET A 231 -5.77 0.11 -14.94
C MET A 231 -5.92 -0.68 -16.25
N ASN A 232 -4.88 -1.46 -16.59
CA ASN A 232 -5.00 -2.39 -17.71
C ASN A 232 -5.95 -3.57 -17.35
N PRO A 233 -6.53 -4.29 -18.33
CA PRO A 233 -7.56 -5.31 -18.06
C PRO A 233 -7.15 -6.46 -17.12
N MET A 234 -5.85 -6.76 -17.05
CA MET A 234 -5.30 -7.78 -16.16
C MET A 234 -5.23 -7.29 -14.70
N ILE A 235 -4.80 -6.05 -14.51
CA ILE A 235 -4.72 -5.41 -13.20
C ILE A 235 -6.12 -5.03 -12.71
N ARG A 236 -7.04 -4.66 -13.61
CA ARG A 236 -8.45 -4.45 -13.29
C ARG A 236 -9.12 -5.71 -12.75
N ALA A 237 -8.91 -6.88 -13.38
CA ALA A 237 -9.45 -8.15 -12.88
C ALA A 237 -8.90 -8.52 -11.49
N LEU A 238 -7.62 -8.22 -11.22
CA LEU A 238 -7.04 -8.38 -9.88
C LEU A 238 -7.64 -7.38 -8.88
N TYR A 239 -7.85 -6.11 -9.28
CA TYR A 239 -8.53 -5.11 -8.46
C TYR A 239 -9.94 -5.55 -8.08
N ASP A 240 -10.77 -5.96 -9.05
CA ASP A 240 -12.18 -6.34 -8.79
C ASP A 240 -12.27 -7.52 -7.80
N CYS A 241 -11.32 -8.46 -7.87
CA CYS A 241 -11.19 -9.58 -6.92
C CYS A 241 -10.80 -9.10 -5.50
N ILE A 242 -9.81 -8.21 -5.40
CA ILE A 242 -9.34 -7.63 -4.13
C ILE A 242 -10.42 -6.76 -3.49
N GLU A 243 -11.06 -5.90 -4.28
CA GLU A 243 -12.19 -5.06 -3.85
C GLU A 243 -13.32 -5.92 -3.29
N THR A 244 -13.78 -6.93 -4.03
CA THR A 244 -14.83 -7.85 -3.57
C THR A 244 -14.48 -8.49 -2.21
N SER A 245 -13.22 -8.92 -2.03
CA SER A 245 -12.74 -9.51 -0.77
C SER A 245 -12.74 -8.50 0.39
N ILE A 246 -12.33 -7.26 0.16
CA ILE A 246 -12.33 -6.22 1.20
C ILE A 246 -13.77 -5.77 1.50
N CYS A 247 -14.63 -5.59 0.50
CA CYS A 247 -16.04 -5.25 0.68
C CYS A 247 -16.77 -6.25 1.59
N ALA A 248 -16.50 -7.55 1.42
CA ALA A 248 -17.04 -8.58 2.31
C ALA A 248 -16.55 -8.41 3.77
N GLN A 249 -15.23 -8.24 3.96
CA GLN A 249 -14.63 -8.06 5.29
C GLN A 249 -15.09 -6.78 5.99
N VAL A 250 -15.22 -5.66 5.26
CA VAL A 250 -15.72 -4.38 5.79
C VAL A 250 -17.20 -4.51 6.16
N SER A 251 -18.02 -5.14 5.31
CA SER A 251 -19.45 -5.37 5.62
C SER A 251 -19.67 -6.25 6.85
N GLU A 252 -18.75 -7.19 7.11
CA GLU A 252 -18.81 -8.09 8.27
C GLU A 252 -18.32 -7.44 9.57
N HIS A 253 -17.26 -6.61 9.52
CA HIS A 253 -16.55 -6.14 10.72
C HIS A 253 -16.70 -4.64 11.03
N THR A 254 -16.94 -3.79 10.03
CA THR A 254 -17.07 -2.32 10.15
C THR A 254 -18.05 -1.78 9.07
N PRO A 255 -19.33 -2.20 9.06
CA PRO A 255 -20.27 -1.89 7.97
C PRO A 255 -20.53 -0.40 7.76
N GLU A 256 -20.32 0.41 8.80
CA GLU A 256 -20.42 1.88 8.77
C GLU A 256 -19.32 2.58 7.96
N LEU A 257 -18.18 1.91 7.68
CA LEU A 257 -16.99 2.55 7.12
C LEU A 257 -17.21 3.22 5.76
N TRP A 258 -18.03 2.60 4.90
CA TRP A 258 -18.37 3.13 3.58
C TRP A 258 -19.87 3.44 3.46
N ALA A 259 -20.54 3.67 4.60
CA ALA A 259 -21.89 4.23 4.59
C ALA A 259 -21.86 5.67 4.00
N PRO A 260 -22.90 6.06 3.24
CA PRO A 260 -23.01 7.39 2.63
C PRO A 260 -23.28 8.50 3.66
#